data_AF-A0A935A0U4-F1
#
_entry.id   AF-A0A935A0U4-F1
#
_cell.length_a   1.000
_cell.length_b   1.000
_cell.length_c   1.000
_cell.angle_alpha   90.00
_cell.angle_beta   90.00
_cell.angle_gamma   90.00
#
_symmetry.space_group_name_H-M   'P 1'
#
loop_
_entity.id
_entity.type
_entity.pdbx_description
1 polymer ?
#
loop_
_entity_poly.entity_id
_entity_poly.type
_entity_poly.pdbx_seq_one_letter_code
_entity_poly.pdbx_strand_id
1 'polypeptide(L)'
;MNKWTIFNRGLTIGMTGAEGGLILSDEEITDSARITLKRAKSFVSVSLNIYGWMDHTRFFANNDDAMREYRAMKPAAVAVLSVINSEGVSDIKIWEAISDFVRRFP
;
A
#
# COMPACT_ATOMS: atom_id res chain seq x y z
N MET A 1 -5.04 -17.01 -0.76
CA MET A 1 -4.70 -16.46 0.57
C MET A 1 -3.97 -15.14 0.35
N ASN A 2 -4.65 -14.01 0.54
CA ASN A 2 -4.05 -12.68 0.33
C ASN A 2 -3.59 -12.11 1.69
N LYS A 3 -2.58 -12.75 2.28
CA LYS A 3 -2.08 -12.42 3.61
C LYS A 3 -0.90 -11.46 3.49
N TRP A 4 -0.97 -10.34 4.20
CA TRP A 4 0.16 -9.43 4.38
C TRP A 4 1.22 -10.08 5.27
N THR A 5 2.48 -10.02 4.83
CA THR A 5 3.65 -10.51 5.56
C THR A 5 4.73 -9.43 5.57
N ILE A 6 5.63 -9.48 6.56
CA ILE A 6 6.73 -8.51 6.66
C ILE A 6 7.62 -8.62 5.41
N PHE A 7 7.80 -7.50 4.71
CA PHE A 7 8.62 -7.42 3.51
C PHE A 7 10.10 -7.71 3.84
N ASN A 8 10.77 -8.48 2.99
CA ASN A 8 12.21 -8.77 3.08
C ASN A 8 12.68 -9.15 4.50
N ARG A 9 11.88 -9.96 5.21
CA ARG A 9 12.15 -10.41 6.60
C ARG A 9 12.37 -9.27 7.60
N GLY A 10 11.84 -8.07 7.32
CA GLY A 10 11.94 -6.89 8.17
C GLY A 10 13.25 -6.13 8.05
N LEU A 11 14.15 -6.52 7.14
CA LEU A 11 15.44 -5.86 6.96
C LEU A 11 15.32 -4.39 6.55
N THR A 12 14.19 -3.99 5.99
CA THR A 12 13.91 -2.60 5.59
C THR A 12 13.44 -1.73 6.75
N ILE A 13 12.92 -2.32 7.82
CA ILE A 13 12.37 -1.58 8.97
C ILE A 13 13.52 -0.91 9.72
N GLY A 14 13.37 0.37 10.01
CA GLY A 14 14.42 1.17 10.64
C GLY A 14 15.47 1.70 9.67
N MET A 15 15.42 1.34 8.38
CA MET A 15 16.23 1.97 7.35
C MET A 15 15.61 3.28 6.88
N THR A 16 16.46 4.21 6.44
CA THR A 16 16.02 5.37 5.68
C THR A 16 15.78 4.93 4.23
N GLY A 17 14.56 5.10 3.72
CA GLY A 17 14.24 4.75 2.34
C GLY A 17 15.01 5.60 1.31
N ALA A 18 15.04 5.15 0.05
CA ALA A 18 15.75 5.85 -1.04
C ALA A 18 15.26 7.30 -1.25
N GLU A 19 13.99 7.56 -0.99
CA GLU A 19 13.36 8.89 -1.07
C GLU A 19 13.45 9.69 0.25
N GLY A 20 14.19 9.17 1.24
CA GLY A 20 14.24 9.70 2.59
C GLY A 20 13.11 9.18 3.50
N GLY A 21 13.26 9.44 4.80
CA GLY A 21 12.32 9.01 5.84
C GLY A 21 12.58 7.60 6.38
N LEU A 22 12.34 7.42 7.67
CA LEU A 22 12.51 6.17 8.41
C LEU A 22 11.34 5.22 8.12
N ILE A 23 11.62 4.02 7.64
CA ILE A 23 10.59 2.99 7.44
C ILE A 23 10.13 2.48 8.82
N LEU A 24 8.86 2.70 9.14
CA LEU A 24 8.23 2.25 10.38
C LEU A 24 7.58 0.87 10.23
N SER A 25 6.95 0.62 9.08
CA SER A 25 6.34 -0.66 8.74
C SER A 25 6.48 -0.93 7.25
N ASP A 26 6.69 -2.18 6.88
CA ASP A 26 6.84 -2.59 5.49
C ASP A 26 6.32 -4.02 5.33
N GLU A 27 5.23 -4.16 4.58
CA GLU A 27 4.52 -5.42 4.41
C GLU A 27 4.23 -5.66 2.93
N GLU A 28 4.15 -6.93 2.54
CA GLU A 28 3.82 -7.35 1.18
C GLU A 28 2.80 -8.48 1.16
N ILE A 29 2.11 -8.58 0.04
CA ILE A 29 1.53 -9.83 -0.46
C ILE A 29 2.46 -10.25 -1.59
N THR A 30 3.13 -11.40 -1.41
CA THR A 30 4.17 -11.90 -2.32
C THR A 30 3.73 -11.83 -3.78
N ASP A 31 4.57 -11.25 -4.62
CA ASP A 31 4.38 -11.04 -6.07
C ASP A 31 3.13 -10.23 -6.46
N SER A 32 2.44 -9.58 -5.51
CA SER A 32 1.17 -8.89 -5.77
C SER A 32 1.18 -7.42 -5.36
N ALA A 33 1.58 -7.12 -4.12
CA ALA A 33 1.53 -5.75 -3.60
C ALA A 33 2.50 -5.53 -2.44
N ARG A 34 2.90 -4.28 -2.24
CA ARG A 34 3.70 -3.84 -1.08
C ARG A 34 3.13 -2.55 -0.52
N ILE A 35 3.07 -2.46 0.81
CA ILE A 35 2.65 -1.26 1.52
C ILE A 35 3.69 -0.86 2.56
N THR A 36 4.10 0.39 2.52
CA THR A 36 5.16 0.94 3.37
C THR A 36 4.67 2.17 4.11
N LEU A 37 4.91 2.20 5.42
CA LEU A 37 4.71 3.37 6.28
C LEU A 37 6.08 4.00 6.57
N LYS A 38 6.29 5.24 6.15
CA LYS A 38 7.55 5.99 6.32
C LYS A 38 7.33 7.24 7.16
N ARG A 39 8.28 7.60 8.02
CA ARG A 39 8.31 8.86 8.76
C ARG A 39 9.47 9.73 8.29
N ALA A 40 9.14 10.83 7.62
CA ALA A 40 10.07 11.89 7.28
C ALA A 40 10.16 12.93 8.42
N LYS A 41 10.97 13.98 8.23
CA LYS A 41 11.12 15.06 9.22
C LYS A 41 9.83 15.84 9.45
N SER A 42 9.07 16.11 8.40
CA SER A 42 7.90 16.99 8.41
C SER A 42 6.57 16.29 8.11
N PHE A 43 6.59 15.01 7.74
CA PHE A 43 5.39 14.25 7.39
C PHE A 43 5.59 12.75 7.62
N VAL A 44 4.49 12.02 7.57
CA VAL A 44 4.43 10.56 7.55
C VAL A 44 3.76 10.17 6.24
N SER A 45 4.28 9.17 5.54
CA SER A 45 3.68 8.70 4.29
C SER A 45 3.30 7.23 4.35
N VAL A 46 2.21 6.91 3.67
CA VAL A 46 1.74 5.55 3.41
C VAL A 46 1.77 5.35 1.91
N SER A 47 2.67 4.49 1.44
CA SER A 47 2.80 4.13 0.02
C SER A 47 2.29 2.72 -0.19
N LEU A 48 1.38 2.52 -1.13
CA LEU A 48 0.91 1.23 -1.59
C LEU A 48 1.24 1.07 -3.08
N ASN A 49 1.94 0.00 -3.40
CA ASN A 49 2.19 -0.42 -4.78
C ASN A 49 1.47 -1.76 -5.01
N ILE A 50 0.56 -1.80 -5.99
CA ILE A 50 0.07 -3.06 -6.57
C ILE A 50 0.87 -3.27 -7.84
N TYR A 51 1.70 -4.31 -7.86
CA TYR A 51 2.70 -4.51 -8.89
C TYR A 51 2.06 -4.61 -10.28
N GLY A 52 2.53 -3.76 -11.20
CA GLY A 52 2.03 -3.68 -12.57
C GLY A 52 0.74 -2.87 -12.75
N TRP A 53 0.10 -2.40 -11.68
CA TRP A 53 -1.21 -1.75 -11.74
C TRP A 53 -1.22 -0.31 -11.23
N MET A 54 -0.71 -0.07 -10.01
CA MET A 54 -0.72 1.29 -9.43
C MET A 54 0.35 1.49 -8.37
N ASP A 55 0.83 2.73 -8.27
CA ASP A 55 1.54 3.25 -7.12
C ASP A 55 0.72 4.41 -6.54
N HIS A 56 0.40 4.33 -5.26
CA HIS A 56 -0.45 5.29 -4.58
C HIS A 56 0.16 5.64 -3.22
N THR A 57 0.51 6.92 -3.04
CA THR A 57 1.12 7.41 -1.81
C THR A 57 0.31 8.54 -1.21
N ARG A 58 0.02 8.43 0.09
CA ARG A 58 -0.64 9.47 0.89
C ARG A 58 0.32 10.06 1.91
N PHE A 59 0.11 11.33 2.25
CA PHE A 59 0.94 12.08 3.19
C PHE A 59 0.10 12.62 4.35
N PHE A 60 0.64 12.53 5.55
CA PHE A 60 -0.02 12.87 6.80
C PHE A 60 0.89 13.73 7.68
N ALA A 61 0.29 14.60 8.49
CA ALA A 61 1.03 15.42 9.45
C ALA A 61 1.47 14.63 10.70
N ASN A 62 0.79 13.52 11.03
CA ASN A 62 1.04 12.75 12.25
C ASN A 62 0.99 11.24 12.00
N ASN A 63 1.59 10.48 12.93
CA ASN A 63 1.70 9.02 12.84
C ASN A 63 0.36 8.30 13.02
N ASP A 64 -0.56 8.83 13.82
CA ASP A 64 -1.79 8.13 14.18
C ASP A 64 -2.75 8.07 13.00
N ASP A 65 -2.91 9.18 12.29
CA ASP A 65 -3.69 9.24 11.05
C ASP A 65 -3.08 8.36 9.96
N ALA A 66 -1.76 8.41 9.79
CA ALA A 66 -1.06 7.55 8.84
C ALA A 66 -1.19 6.05 9.18
N MET A 67 -1.12 5.69 10.46
CA MET A 67 -1.29 4.31 10.91
C MET A 67 -2.73 3.81 10.71
N ARG A 68 -3.72 4.68 10.95
CA ARG A 68 -5.12 4.38 10.65
C ARG A 68 -5.31 4.13 9.16
N GLU A 69 -4.71 4.98 8.33
CA GLU A 69 -4.73 4.84 6.88
C GLU A 69 -4.08 3.55 6.41
N TYR A 70 -2.85 3.29 6.87
CA TYR A 70 -2.09 2.08 6.57
C TYR A 70 -2.90 0.82 6.84
N ARG A 71 -3.60 0.76 7.97
CA ARG A 71 -4.47 -0.36 8.33
C ARG A 71 -5.70 -0.46 7.44
N ALA A 72 -6.28 0.67 7.03
CA ALA A 72 -7.49 0.72 6.19
C ALA A 72 -7.21 0.37 4.72
N MET A 73 -6.05 0.77 4.18
CA MET A 73 -5.65 0.50 2.80
C MET A 73 -5.39 -0.99 2.56
N LYS A 74 -4.86 -1.74 3.54
CA LYS A 74 -4.56 -3.17 3.42
C LYS A 74 -5.74 -4.05 2.98
N PRO A 75 -6.89 -4.08 3.67
CA PRO A 75 -8.04 -4.86 3.21
C PRO A 75 -8.65 -4.33 1.91
N ALA A 76 -8.57 -3.02 1.66
CA ALA A 76 -9.06 -2.46 0.40
C ALA A 76 -8.19 -2.86 -0.80
N ALA A 77 -6.87 -2.90 -0.63
CA ALA A 77 -5.95 -3.41 -1.65
C ALA A 77 -6.20 -4.90 -1.94
N VAL A 78 -6.50 -5.70 -0.90
CA VAL A 78 -6.92 -7.10 -1.07
C VAL A 78 -8.20 -7.23 -1.89
N ALA A 79 -9.16 -6.30 -1.74
CA ALA A 79 -10.36 -6.28 -2.56
C ALA A 79 -10.04 -5.96 -4.04
N VAL A 80 -9.17 -4.98 -4.31
CA VAL A 80 -8.70 -4.68 -5.68
C VAL A 80 -8.00 -5.88 -6.30
N LEU A 81 -7.06 -6.51 -5.57
CA LEU A 81 -6.38 -7.73 -6.02
C LEU A 81 -7.34 -8.88 -6.32
N SER A 82 -8.45 -8.99 -5.58
CA SER A 82 -9.47 -10.02 -5.84
C SER A 82 -10.20 -9.78 -7.17
N VAL A 83 -10.38 -8.53 -7.57
CA VAL A 83 -10.93 -8.18 -8.89
C VAL A 83 -9.92 -8.48 -9.99
N ILE A 84 -8.65 -8.07 -9.82
CA ILE A 84 -7.55 -8.32 -10.77
C ILE A 84 -7.39 -9.81 -11.04
N ASN A 85 -7.43 -10.64 -10.00
CA ASN A 85 -7.22 -12.09 -10.10
C ASN A 85 -8.49 -12.87 -10.49
N SER A 86 -9.62 -12.19 -10.74
CA SER A 86 -10.85 -12.86 -11.16
C SER A 86 -10.74 -13.33 -12.62
N GLU A 87 -11.02 -14.61 -12.86
CA GLU A 87 -11.05 -15.16 -14.22
C GLU A 87 -12.05 -14.40 -15.11
N GLY A 88 -11.63 -14.06 -16.33
CA GLY A 88 -12.48 -13.38 -17.32
C GLY A 88 -12.88 -11.94 -16.98
N VAL A 89 -12.27 -11.31 -15.98
CA VAL A 89 -12.48 -9.89 -15.69
C VAL A 89 -12.00 -9.03 -16.86
N SER A 90 -12.75 -7.96 -17.16
CA SER A 90 -12.32 -6.98 -18.16
C SER A 90 -11.45 -5.90 -17.51
N ASP A 91 -10.53 -5.32 -18.29
CA ASP A 91 -9.69 -4.20 -17.85
C ASP A 91 -10.51 -3.04 -17.27
N ILE A 92 -11.70 -2.77 -17.84
CA ILE A 92 -12.61 -1.72 -17.36
C ILE A 92 -12.96 -1.94 -15.88
N LYS A 93 -13.32 -3.17 -15.49
CA LYS A 93 -13.66 -3.49 -14.09
C LYS A 93 -12.46 -3.38 -13.15
N ILE A 94 -11.27 -3.70 -13.65
CA ILE A 94 -10.03 -3.52 -12.89
C ILE A 94 -9.79 -2.02 -12.64
N TRP A 95 -9.92 -1.19 -13.69
CA TRP A 95 -9.75 0.26 -13.56
C TRP A 95 -10.83 0.90 -12.69
N GLU A 96 -12.07 0.41 -12.71
CA GLU A 96 -13.12 0.83 -11.78
C GLU A 96 -12.73 0.54 -10.33
N ALA A 97 -12.28 -0.68 -10.04
CA ALA A 97 -11.84 -1.06 -8.69
C ALA A 97 -10.64 -0.22 -8.20
N ILE A 98 -9.67 0.05 -9.07
CA ILE A 98 -8.54 0.95 -8.78
C ILE A 98 -9.04 2.38 -8.56
N SER A 99 -9.95 2.88 -9.39
CA SER A 99 -10.49 4.23 -9.27
C SER A 99 -11.25 4.41 -7.96
N ASP A 100 -12.03 3.42 -7.55
CA ASP A 100 -12.75 3.44 -6.27
C ASP A 100 -11.79 3.36 -5.07
N PHE A 101 -10.70 2.61 -5.18
CA PHE A 101 -9.62 2.62 -4.20
C PHE A 101 -9.04 4.03 -4.05
N VAL A 102 -8.65 4.67 -5.15
CA VAL A 102 -8.06 6.02 -5.14
C VAL A 102 -9.06 7.07 -4.64
N ARG A 103 -10.35 6.95 -4.98
CA ARG A 103 -11.39 7.87 -4.45
C ARG A 103 -11.57 7.73 -2.94
N ARG A 104 -11.48 6.51 -2.42
CA ARG A 104 -11.58 6.23 -0.98
C ARG A 104 -10.36 6.75 -0.22
N PHE A 105 -9.20 6.75 -0.86
CA PHE A 105 -7.91 7.13 -0.29
C PHE A 105 -7.26 8.22 -1.17
N PRO A 106 -7.71 9.48 -1.08
CA PRO A 106 -7.25 10.56 -1.97
C PRO A 106 -5.88 11.12 -1.57
#